data_AF-A0A847CX33-F1
#
_entry.id   AF-A0A847CX33-F1
#
_cell.length_a   1.000
_cell.length_b   1.000
_cell.length_c   1.000
_cell.angle_alpha   90.00
_cell.angle_beta   90.00
_cell.angle_gamma   90.00
#
_symmetry.space_group_name_H-M   'P 1'
#
loop_
_entity.id
_entity.type
_entity.pdbx_description
1 polymer ?
#
loop_
_entity_poly.entity_id
_entity_poly.type
_entity_poly.pdbx_seq_one_letter_code
_entity_poly.pdbx_strand_id
1 'polypeptide(L)'
;MFRCDMCGECCRNLGKSSIYKEMHDGDGICRYLDGNKCSIYEERPLICRIDDSYEVFFKDEISYENFLHQNYICCEILKNKIREE
;
A
#
# COMPACT_ATOMS: atom_id res chain seq x y z
N MET A 1 -8.61 4.00 -11.62
CA MET A 1 -8.58 4.34 -10.19
C MET A 1 -8.49 3.07 -9.37
N PHE A 2 -7.54 3.00 -8.45
CA PHE A 2 -7.39 1.87 -7.55
C PHE A 2 -8.51 1.84 -6.51
N ARG A 3 -9.17 0.70 -6.33
CA ARG A 3 -10.27 0.52 -5.37
C ARG A 3 -9.77 -0.27 -4.17
N CYS A 4 -9.33 0.46 -3.15
CA CYS A 4 -8.98 -0.12 -1.87
C CYS A 4 -10.24 -0.48 -1.09
N ASP A 5 -10.28 -1.69 -0.54
CA ASP A 5 -11.34 -2.19 0.35
C ASP A 5 -11.06 -1.92 1.84
N MET A 6 -10.00 -1.13 2.12
CA MET A 6 -9.57 -0.76 3.47
C MET A 6 -9.32 -1.97 4.39
N CYS A 7 -8.80 -3.07 3.83
CA CYS A 7 -8.44 -4.27 4.62
C CYS A 7 -7.25 -4.06 5.57
N GLY A 8 -6.40 -3.04 5.33
CA GLY A 8 -5.24 -2.73 6.17
C GLY A 8 -3.98 -3.54 5.86
N GLU A 9 -4.03 -4.49 4.92
CA GLU A 9 -2.93 -5.41 4.67
C GLU A 9 -1.67 -4.74 4.11
N CYS A 10 -1.79 -3.67 3.31
CA CYS A 10 -0.63 -2.87 2.93
C CYS A 10 0.06 -2.26 4.16
N CYS A 11 -0.72 -1.78 5.14
CA CYS A 11 -0.19 -1.18 6.37
C CYS A 11 0.43 -2.22 7.31
N ARG A 12 0.02 -3.49 7.28
CA ARG A 12 0.63 -4.58 8.07
C ARG A 12 1.95 -5.10 7.52
N ASN A 13 2.30 -4.70 6.30
CA ASN A 13 3.37 -5.32 5.52
C ASN A 13 4.40 -4.29 5.02
N LEU A 14 4.52 -3.13 5.67
CA LEU A 14 5.44 -2.06 5.29
C LEU A 14 6.91 -2.51 5.35
N GLY A 15 7.25 -3.45 6.23
CA GLY A 15 8.62 -4.01 6.34
C GLY A 15 9.13 -4.71 5.06
N LYS A 16 8.26 -4.95 4.07
CA LYS A 16 8.64 -5.51 2.76
C LYS A 16 9.25 -4.48 1.81
N SER A 17 9.21 -3.18 2.14
CA SER A 17 9.80 -2.12 1.31
C SER A 17 10.44 -1.02 2.15
N SER A 18 11.68 -0.67 1.81
CA SER A 18 12.44 0.38 2.50
C SER A 18 11.83 1.78 2.35
N ILE A 19 10.97 2.01 1.37
CA ILE A 19 10.27 3.29 1.16
C ILE A 19 9.41 3.69 2.37
N TYR A 20 8.99 2.70 3.17
CA TYR A 20 8.11 2.89 4.32
C TYR A 20 8.84 2.86 5.66
N LYS A 21 10.19 2.85 5.68
CA LYS A 21 10.99 2.66 6.90
C LYS A 21 10.62 3.65 8.02
N GLU A 22 10.33 4.90 7.67
CA GLU A 22 9.99 5.96 8.64
C GLU A 22 8.54 5.84 9.18
N MET A 23 7.73 4.92 8.63
CA MET A 23 6.32 4.75 8.99
C MET A 23 6.07 3.63 10.01
N HIS A 24 7.10 2.85 10.38
CA HIS A 24 7.01 1.76 11.35
C HIS A 24 8.22 1.75 12.27
N ASP A 25 8.10 1.23 13.49
CA ASP A 25 9.19 1.26 14.50
C ASP A 25 10.05 -0.03 14.46
N GLY A 26 10.24 -0.57 13.26
CA GLY A 26 11.01 -1.80 13.00
C GLY A 26 10.19 -3.10 12.96
N ASP A 27 8.92 -3.10 13.33
CA ASP A 27 8.00 -4.26 13.25
C ASP A 27 7.41 -4.48 11.85
N GLY A 28 7.53 -3.49 10.96
CA GLY A 28 6.98 -3.52 9.61
C GLY A 28 5.49 -3.18 9.54
N ILE A 29 4.89 -2.70 10.63
CA ILE A 29 3.48 -2.31 10.71
C ILE A 29 3.39 -0.79 10.79
N CYS A 30 2.54 -0.20 9.95
CA CYS A 30 2.29 1.23 9.92
C CYS A 30 1.82 1.75 11.28
N ARG A 31 2.49 2.78 11.81
CA ARG A 31 2.09 3.47 13.06
C ARG A 31 0.69 4.09 13.02
N TYR A 32 0.15 4.31 11.83
CA TYR A 32 -1.19 4.86 11.62
C TYR A 32 -2.28 3.79 11.41
N LEU A 33 -1.94 2.50 11.56
CA LEU A 33 -2.93 1.43 11.45
C LEU A 33 -3.71 1.30 12.78
N ASP A 34 -5.02 1.53 12.72
CA ASP A 34 -5.95 1.31 13.82
C ASP A 34 -6.95 0.20 13.44
N GLY A 35 -6.80 -0.98 14.05
CA GLY A 35 -7.48 -2.18 13.60
C GLY A 35 -7.11 -2.51 12.15
N ASN A 36 -8.08 -2.42 11.23
CA ASN A 36 -7.87 -2.59 9.78
C ASN A 36 -7.82 -1.27 9.00
N LYS A 37 -8.07 -0.13 9.66
CA LYS A 37 -8.20 1.16 8.98
C LYS A 37 -6.95 2.00 9.20
N CYS A 38 -6.55 2.73 8.17
CA CYS A 38 -5.54 3.78 8.33
C CYS A 38 -6.23 4.99 8.98
N SER A 39 -5.73 5.46 10.13
CA SER A 39 -6.29 6.60 10.85
C SER A 39 -6.19 7.92 10.08
N ILE A 40 -5.27 7.98 9.11
CA ILE A 40 -5.06 9.12 8.21
C ILE A 40 -5.48 8.81 6.76
N TYR A 41 -6.48 7.94 6.54
CA TYR A 41 -6.79 7.40 5.20
C TYR A 41 -6.98 8.48 4.10
N GLU A 42 -7.68 9.56 4.41
CA GLU A 42 -7.91 10.67 3.46
C GLU A 42 -6.64 11.52 3.24
N GLU A 43 -5.77 11.59 4.24
CA GLU A 43 -4.53 12.38 4.24
C GLU A 43 -3.28 11.50 4.05
N ARG A 44 -3.45 10.28 3.54
CA ARG A 44 -2.37 9.32 3.34
C ARG A 44 -1.21 9.97 2.59
N PRO A 45 0.04 9.68 2.94
CA PRO A 45 1.19 10.21 2.22
C PRO A 45 1.15 9.77 0.76
N LEU A 46 1.75 10.57 -0.14
CA LEU A 46 1.70 10.37 -1.58
C LEU A 46 2.04 8.93 -2.00
N ILE A 47 3.06 8.32 -1.39
CA ILE A 47 3.48 6.93 -1.65
C ILE A 47 2.38 5.88 -1.38
N CYS A 48 1.39 6.19 -0.53
CA CYS A 48 0.25 5.32 -0.22
C CYS A 48 -1.00 5.62 -1.07
N ARG A 49 -0.98 6.69 -1.88
CA ARG A 49 -2.07 7.09 -2.77
C ARG A 49 -1.76 6.62 -4.19
N ILE A 50 -2.24 5.42 -4.54
CA ILE A 50 -1.85 4.71 -5.78
C ILE A 50 -2.02 5.57 -7.03
N ASP A 51 -3.18 6.20 -7.19
CA ASP A 51 -3.47 6.98 -8.40
C ASP A 51 -2.60 8.26 -8.47
N ASP A 52 -2.41 8.96 -7.36
CA ASP A 52 -1.56 10.15 -7.31
C ASP A 52 -0.07 9.82 -7.48
N SER A 53 0.38 8.72 -6.87
CA SER A 53 1.79 8.31 -6.94
C SER A 53 2.17 7.89 -8.36
N TYR A 54 1.23 7.33 -9.12
CA TYR A 54 1.41 7.08 -10.55
C TYR A 54 1.73 8.38 -11.30
N GLU A 55 0.90 9.42 -11.12
CA GLU A 55 1.05 10.69 -11.84
C GLU A 55 2.37 11.40 -11.51
N VAL A 56 2.87 11.23 -10.27
CA VAL A 56 4.10 11.89 -9.82
C VAL A 56 5.35 11.09 -10.13
N PHE A 57 5.32 9.75 -10.04
CA PHE A 57 6.52 8.93 -10.07
C PHE A 57 6.62 7.94 -11.23
N PHE A 58 5.50 7.48 -11.80
CA PHE A 58 5.51 6.28 -12.66
C PHE A 58 4.92 6.48 -14.06
N LYS A 59 4.23 7.59 -14.32
CA LYS A 59 3.52 7.83 -15.60
C LYS A 59 4.40 7.80 -16.85
N ASP A 60 5.70 8.10 -16.69
CA ASP A 60 6.66 8.14 -17.79
C ASP A 60 7.37 6.77 -17.98
N GLU A 61 7.16 5.82 -17.06
CA GLU A 61 7.86 4.51 -17.05
C GLU A 61 6.93 3.34 -17.40
N ILE A 62 5.64 3.42 -17.03
CA ILE A 62 4.67 2.34 -17.17
C ILE A 62 3.29 2.90 -17.49
N SER A 63 2.47 2.14 -18.22
CA SER A 63 1.08 2.54 -18.44
C SER A 63 0.27 2.46 -17.13
N TYR A 64 -0.69 3.35 -16.98
CA TYR A 64 -1.58 3.36 -15.82
C TYR A 64 -2.30 2.02 -15.61
N GLU A 65 -2.72 1.36 -16.69
CA GLU A 65 -3.36 0.05 -16.63
C GLU A 65 -2.42 -1.02 -16.04
N ASN A 66 -1.18 -1.10 -16.52
CA ASN A 66 -0.20 -2.05 -16.01
C ASN A 66 0.16 -1.73 -14.57
N PHE A 67 0.31 -0.45 -14.21
CA PHE A 67 0.57 -0.03 -12.84
C PHE A 67 -0.56 -0.45 -11.89
N LEU A 68 -1.83 -0.22 -12.26
CA LEU A 68 -2.97 -0.68 -11.49
C LEU A 68 -3.01 -2.20 -11.36
N HIS A 69 -2.76 -2.92 -12.46
CA HIS A 69 -2.73 -4.37 -12.46
C HIS A 69 -1.71 -4.92 -11.46
N GLN A 70 -0.48 -4.39 -11.47
CA GLN A 70 0.56 -4.78 -10.51
C GLN A 70 0.16 -4.44 -9.06
N ASN A 71 -0.46 -3.27 -8.82
CA ASN A 71 -0.94 -2.90 -7.49
C ASN A 71 -2.05 -3.84 -6.98
N TYR A 72 -2.97 -4.29 -7.84
CA TYR A 72 -3.98 -5.29 -7.46
C TYR A 72 -3.36 -6.66 -7.18
N ILE A 73 -2.38 -7.11 -7.97
CA ILE A 73 -1.63 -8.35 -7.69
C ILE A 73 -0.99 -8.27 -6.32
N CYS A 74 -0.25 -7.20 -6.03
CA CYS A 74 0.36 -6.98 -4.72
C CYS A 74 -0.70 -6.96 -3.59
N CYS A 75 -1.82 -6.26 -3.80
CA CYS A 75 -2.92 -6.21 -2.83
C CYS A 75 -3.45 -7.60 -2.49
N GLU A 76 -3.72 -8.43 -3.50
CA GLU A 76 -4.22 -9.79 -3.30
C GLU A 76 -3.18 -10.72 -2.69
N ILE A 77 -1.90 -10.59 -3.07
CA ILE A 77 -0.82 -11.32 -2.41
C ILE A 77 -0.77 -10.99 -0.92
N LEU A 78 -0.88 -9.72 -0.55
CA LEU A 78 -0.84 -9.32 0.86
C LEU A 78 -2.05 -9.86 1.64
N LYS A 79 -3.26 -9.77 1.09
CA LYS A 79 -4.48 -10.32 1.70
C LYS A 79 -4.44 -11.83 1.89
N ASN A 80 -3.86 -12.55 0.93
CA ASN A 80 -3.91 -14.00 0.90
C ASN A 80 -2.71 -14.66 1.58
N LYS A 81 -1.67 -13.90 1.95
CA LYS A 81 -0.51 -14.39 2.72
C LYS A 81 -0.86 -14.80 4.17
N ILE A 82 -2.09 -14.57 4.64
CA ILE A 82 -2.61 -15.04 5.95
C ILE A 82 -3.17 -16.49 5.86
N ARG A 83 -2.99 -17.21 4.74
CA ARG A 83 -3.45 -18.61 4.57
C ARG A 83 -2.35 -19.68 4.60
N GLU A 84 -1.21 -19.38 5.21
CA GLU A 84 -0.21 -20.39 5.57
C GLU A 84 -0.02 -20.41 7.09
N GLU A 85 -1.05 -20.91 7.79
CA GLU A 85 -0.95 -21.51 9.12
C GLU A 85 -1.54 -22.92 9.07
#